data_AF-A0A939JME9-F1
#
_entry.id   AF-A0A939JME9-F1
#
_cell.length_a   1.000
_cell.length_b   1.000
_cell.length_c   1.000
_cell.angle_alpha   90.00
_cell.angle_beta   90.00
_cell.angle_gamma   90.00
#
_symmetry.space_group_name_H-M   'P 1'
#
loop_
_entity.id
_entity.type
_entity.pdbx_description
1 polymer ?
#
loop_
_entity_poly.entity_id
_entity_poly.type
_entity_poly.pdbx_seq_one_letter_code
_entity_poly.pdbx_strand_id
1 'polypeptide(L)' 'MSTHVQKPGWFTVNVLNRTVSWMTRRGISIWGSRVLAVRGRKSGEWRRTPVNLLTLDGKQYLVAPRG' A
#
# COMPACT_ATOMS: atom_id res chain seq x y z
N MET A 1 32.68 -3.13 -5.48
CA MET A 1 31.68 -3.06 -4.39
C MET A 1 30.66 -4.17 -4.63
N SER A 2 30.74 -5.29 -3.90
CA SER A 2 29.77 -6.38 -4.07
C SER A 2 28.47 -6.03 -3.35
N THR A 3 27.37 -6.01 -4.09
CA THR A 3 26.02 -5.73 -3.59
C THR A 3 25.60 -6.84 -2.62
N HIS A 4 25.72 -6.58 -1.32
CA HIS A 4 25.38 -7.52 -0.27
C HIS A 4 23.85 -7.54 -0.05
N VAL A 5 23.13 -8.29 -0.89
CA VAL A 5 21.68 -8.48 -0.74
C VAL A 5 21.44 -9.62 0.25
N GLN A 6 21.08 -9.29 1.49
CA GLN A 6 20.63 -10.29 2.45
C GLN A 6 19.22 -10.74 2.10
N LYS A 7 19.08 -12.02 1.73
CA LYS A 7 17.77 -12.62 1.49
C LYS A 7 17.02 -12.74 2.83
N PRO A 8 15.74 -12.34 2.91
CA PRO A 8 14.96 -12.45 4.12
C PRO A 8 14.83 -13.92 4.54
N GLY A 9 15.05 -14.20 5.82
CA GLY A 9 14.98 -15.55 6.38
C GLY A 9 13.55 -16.12 6.41
N TRP A 10 13.45 -17.43 6.64
CA TRP A 10 12.18 -18.16 6.64
C TRP A 10 11.13 -17.56 7.58
N PHE A 11 11.55 -17.09 8.77
CA PHE A 11 10.66 -16.47 9.75
C PHE A 11 10.07 -15.15 9.25
N THR A 12 10.89 -14.31 8.61
CA THR A 12 10.46 -13.04 8.02
C THR A 12 9.40 -13.27 6.93
N VAL A 13 9.63 -14.26 6.08
CA VAL A 13 8.72 -14.60 4.97
C VAL A 13 7.42 -15.23 5.48
N ASN A 14 7.48 -16.16 6.42
CA ASN A 14 6.32 -16.97 6.79
C ASN A 14 5.51 -16.43 7.96
N VAL A 15 6.08 -15.61 8.84
CA VAL A 15 5.40 -15.08 10.03
C VAL A 15 5.21 -13.58 9.89
N LEU A 16 6.30 -12.84 9.73
CA LEU A 16 6.29 -11.37 9.76
C LEU A 16 5.48 -10.80 8.58
N ASN A 17 5.72 -11.28 7.36
CA ASN A 17 4.99 -10.83 6.17
C ASN A 17 3.49 -11.18 6.23
N ARG A 18 3.12 -12.31 6.84
CA ARG A 18 1.71 -12.71 6.98
C ARG A 18 0.98 -11.85 8.01
N THR A 19 1.63 -11.56 9.14
CA THR A 19 1.09 -10.66 10.16
C THR A 19 0.92 -9.25 9.62
N VAL A 20 1.94 -8.69 8.95
CA VAL A 20 1.86 -7.38 8.28
C VAL A 20 0.74 -7.37 7.23
N SER A 21 0.65 -8.40 6.39
CA SER A 21 -0.41 -8.51 5.39
C SER A 21 -1.81 -8.59 6.00
N TRP A 22 -1.97 -9.27 7.13
CA TRP A 22 -3.24 -9.37 7.86
C TRP A 22 -3.62 -8.05 8.52
N MET A 23 -2.66 -7.33 9.13
CA MET A 23 -2.87 -6.00 9.73
C MET A 23 -3.27 -4.96 8.67
N THR A 24 -2.59 -4.95 7.53
CA THR A 24 -2.95 -4.09 6.38
C THR A 24 -4.35 -4.40 5.86
N ARG A 25 -4.75 -5.69 5.85
CA ARG A 25 -6.09 -6.13 5.39
C ARG A 25 -7.19 -5.82 6.41
N ARG A 26 -6.86 -5.71 7.69
CA ARG A 26 -7.75 -5.36 8.81
C ARG A 26 -7.92 -3.85 9.01
N GLY A 27 -7.35 -3.02 8.14
CA GLY A 27 -7.51 -1.56 8.22
C GLY A 27 -6.63 -0.92 9.28
N ILE A 28 -5.59 -1.61 9.78
CA ILE A 28 -4.50 -0.96 10.52
C ILE A 28 -3.70 -0.17 9.50
N SER A 29 -4.20 1.02 9.24
CA SER A 29 -3.67 2.02 8.33
C SER A 29 -2.35 2.54 8.88
N ILE A 30 -1.24 1.89 8.53
CA ILE A 30 0.09 2.41 8.78
C ILE A 30 0.19 3.72 7.97
N TRP A 31 0.18 4.87 8.67
CA TRP A 31 0.36 6.23 8.12
C TRP A 31 -0.80 6.90 7.35
N GLY A 32 -2.05 6.86 7.83
CA GLY A 32 -3.07 7.83 7.36
C GLY A 32 -3.75 7.51 6.02
N SER A 33 -3.85 6.23 5.65
CA SER A 33 -4.56 5.77 4.46
C SER A 33 -6.02 6.26 4.41
N ARG A 34 -6.51 6.47 3.18
CA ARG A 34 -7.89 6.80 2.84
C ARG A 34 -8.40 5.79 1.81
N VAL A 35 -9.70 5.50 1.83
CA VAL A 35 -10.32 4.68 0.79
C VAL A 35 -10.72 5.60 -0.36
N LEU A 36 -10.07 5.44 -1.51
CA LEU A 36 -10.46 6.13 -2.73
C LEU A 36 -11.48 5.28 -3.48
N ALA A 37 -12.68 5.83 -3.70
CA ALA A 37 -13.71 5.23 -4.53
C ALA A 37 -13.71 5.93 -5.91
N VAL A 38 -13.36 5.19 -6.96
CA VAL A 38 -13.40 5.69 -8.35
C VAL A 38 -14.26 4.80 -9.22
N ARG A 39 -14.86 5.40 -10.25
CA ARG A 39 -15.56 4.66 -11.29
C ARG A 39 -14.57 4.21 -12.36
N GLY A 40 -14.56 2.93 -12.70
CA GLY A 40 -13.65 2.38 -13.71
C GLY A 40 -13.90 3.02 -15.08
N ARG A 41 -12.87 3.62 -15.70
CA ARG A 41 -13.02 4.35 -16.97
C ARG A 41 -13.56 3.52 -18.14
N LYS A 42 -13.37 2.20 -18.10
CA LYS A 42 -13.86 1.25 -19.13
C LYS A 42 -15.12 0.50 -18.67
N SER A 43 -15.11 -0.07 -17.47
CA SER A 43 -16.23 -0.90 -16.99
C SER A 43 -17.38 -0.12 -16.37
N GLY A 44 -17.15 1.13 -15.95
CA GLY A 44 -18.14 1.92 -15.23
C GLY A 44 -18.43 1.43 -13.81
N GLU A 45 -17.73 0.42 -13.30
CA GLU A 45 -17.96 -0.13 -11.97
C GLU A 45 -17.25 0.69 -10.89
N TRP A 46 -17.83 0.71 -9.69
CA TRP A 46 -17.19 1.28 -8.51
C TRP A 46 -16.03 0.42 -8.04
N ARG A 47 -14.85 1.01 -7.94
CA ARG A 47 -13.65 0.40 -7.38
C ARG A 47 -13.20 1.18 -6.17
N ARG A 48 -12.99 0.48 -5.04
CA ARG A 48 -12.53 1.05 -3.78
C ARG A 48 -11.13 0.53 -3.50
N THR A 49 -10.17 1.43 -3.42
CA THR A 49 -8.77 1.10 -3.17
C THR A 49 -8.25 1.92 -1.99
N PRO A 50 -7.65 1.29 -0.97
CA PRO A 50 -6.93 2.03 0.05
C PRO A 50 -5.70 2.69 -0.59
N VAL A 51 -5.59 4.01 -0.45
CA VAL A 51 -4.49 4.82 -0.96
C VAL A 51 -3.84 5.58 0.19
N ASN A 52 -2.54 5.81 0.10
CA ASN A 52 -1.85 6.72 1.00
C ASN A 52 -1.89 8.14 0.41
N LEU A 53 -2.51 9.09 1.10
CA LEU A 53 -2.53 10.49 0.66
C LEU A 53 -1.25 11.18 1.11
N LEU A 54 -0.50 11.72 0.15
CA LEU A 54 0.63 12.59 0.44
C LEU A 54 0.10 14.02 0.61
N THR A 55 0.32 14.61 1.79
CA THR A 55 0.04 16.04 1.99
C THR A 55 1.35 16.82 1.85
N LEU A 56 1.42 17.72 0.87
CA LEU A 56 2.57 18.58 0.60
C LEU A 56 2.05 20.01 0.40
N ASP A 57 2.60 20.97 1.15
CA ASP A 57 2.21 22.38 1.12
C ASP A 57 0.68 22.62 1.25
N GLY A 58 0.03 21.82 2.11
CA GLY A 58 -1.42 21.89 2.33
C GLY A 58 -2.28 21.27 1.20
N LYS A 59 -1.66 20.76 0.13
CA LYS A 59 -2.35 20.06 -0.96
C LYS A 59 -2.23 18.55 -0.82
N GLN A 60 -3.27 17.84 -1.25
CA GLN A 60 -3.34 16.39 -1.19
C GLN A 60 -3.04 15.78 -2.56
N TYR A 61 -2.14 14.81 -2.56
CA TYR A 61 -1.68 14.11 -3.75
C TYR A 61 -1.90 12.60 -3.60
N LEU A 62 -2.35 11.98 -4.70
CA LEU A 62 -2.35 10.54 -4.88
C LEU A 62 -1.08 10.16 -5.62
N VAL A 63 -0.24 9.32 -4.99
CA VAL A 63 1.00 8.84 -5.61
C VAL A 63 0.79 7.42 -6.09
N ALA A 64 0.91 7.20 -7.40
CA ALA A 64 0.87 5.88 -8.03
C ALA A 64 2.30 5.47 -8.41
N PRO A 65 3.08 4.82 -7.51
CA PRO A 65 4.49 4.52 -7.77
C PRO A 65 4.69 3.48 -8.89
N ARG A 66 3.63 2.81 -9.34
CA ARG A 66 3.69 1.75 -10.36
C ARG A 66 2.91 2.04 -11.65
N GLY A 67 2.34 3.24 -11.79
CA GLY A 67 1.43 3.58 -12.89
C GLY A 67 0.05 2.94 -12.75
#